data_AF-A0A7S3KKS1-F1
#
_entry.id   AF-A0A7S3KKS1-F1
#
_cell.length_a   1.000
_cell.length_b   1.000
_cell.length_c   1.000
_cell.angle_alpha   90.00
_cell.angle_beta   90.00
_cell.angle_gamma   90.00
#
_symmetry.space_group_name_H-M   'P 1'
#
loop_
_entity.id
_entity.type
_entity.pdbx_description
1 polymer ?
#
loop_
_entity_poly.entity_id
_entity_poly.type
_entity_poly.pdbx_seq_one_letter_code
_entity_poly.pdbx_strand_id
1 'polypeptide(L)'
;YDESSEADIIECMKKAWELGVNSFDTAVFYGDGAAERVLGRALKAIGAEREDFVITTKLYRSGTGINDCALSRKHLIEGVKNSLKRLDLDYVDVVYCHRPDTQTTIDETCRALDWIIEEGYAFYWATSEWTPDQIARAMEFCEKEDLHKPIADQ
;
A
#
# COMPACT_ATOMS: atom_id res chain seq x y z
N TYR A 1 19.68 -5.32 4.97
CA TYR A 1 19.31 -6.56 5.66
C TYR A 1 20.43 -7.55 5.40
N ASP A 2 21.11 -8.01 6.45
CA ASP A 2 21.92 -9.22 6.32
C ASP A 2 20.99 -10.46 6.37
N GLU A 3 21.45 -11.62 5.92
CA GLU A 3 20.62 -12.82 5.84
C GLU A 3 20.10 -13.29 7.21
N SER A 4 20.86 -13.07 8.29
CA SER A 4 20.42 -13.38 9.66
C SER A 4 19.22 -12.55 10.08
N SER A 5 19.20 -11.25 9.76
CA SER A 5 18.10 -10.35 10.09
C SER A 5 16.81 -10.70 9.35
N GLU A 6 16.91 -11.34 8.18
CA GLU A 6 15.74 -11.72 7.41
C GLU A 6 15.05 -12.98 7.97
N ALA A 7 15.83 -13.98 8.38
CA ALA A 7 15.28 -15.19 9.00
C ALA A 7 14.46 -14.85 10.26
N ASP A 8 14.99 -13.95 11.11
CA ASP A 8 14.31 -13.48 12.32
C ASP A 8 12.99 -12.76 11.99
N ILE A 9 12.95 -11.97 10.92
CA ILE A 9 11.72 -11.29 10.47
C ILE A 9 10.67 -12.31 10.03
N ILE A 10 11.07 -13.32 9.25
CA ILE A 10 10.16 -14.38 8.77
C ILE A 10 9.63 -15.19 9.96
N GLU A 11 10.46 -15.53 10.94
CA GLU A 11 10.03 -16.24 12.14
C GLU A 11 9.05 -15.42 12.98
N CYS A 12 9.31 -14.12 13.15
CA CYS A 12 8.40 -13.20 13.83
C CYS A 12 7.03 -13.14 13.15
N MET A 13 7.02 -13.06 11.81
CA MET A 13 5.79 -13.05 11.01
C MET A 13 5.01 -14.37 11.10
N LYS A 14 5.69 -15.51 11.03
CA LYS A 14 5.08 -16.82 11.28
C LYS A 14 4.45 -16.88 12.65
N LYS A 15 5.14 -16.34 13.66
CA LYS A 15 4.59 -16.32 15.01
C LYS A 15 3.34 -15.46 15.14
N ALA A 16 3.30 -14.31 14.48
CA ALA A 16 2.12 -13.47 14.43
C ALA A 16 0.94 -14.21 13.78
N TRP A 17 1.18 -14.90 12.66
CA TRP A 17 0.19 -15.73 11.98
C TRP A 17 -0.36 -16.85 12.87
N GLU A 18 0.50 -17.61 13.54
CA GLU A 18 0.10 -18.65 14.50
C GLU A 18 -0.78 -18.13 15.64
N LEU A 19 -0.62 -16.84 16.00
CA LEU A 19 -1.41 -16.16 17.02
C LEU A 19 -2.72 -15.55 16.47
N GLY A 20 -3.03 -15.77 15.19
CA GLY A 20 -4.26 -15.31 14.54
C GLY A 20 -4.17 -13.92 13.89
N VAL A 21 -2.97 -13.34 13.78
CA VAL A 21 -2.78 -12.09 13.01
C VAL A 21 -2.76 -12.41 11.53
N ASN A 22 -3.69 -11.83 10.77
CA ASN A 22 -3.75 -11.97 9.31
C ASN A 22 -3.45 -10.68 8.54
N SER A 23 -3.29 -9.55 9.24
CA SER A 23 -3.03 -8.25 8.63
C SER A 23 -1.55 -7.88 8.73
N PHE A 24 -0.93 -7.58 7.59
CA PHE A 24 0.48 -7.22 7.48
C PHE A 24 0.65 -5.98 6.61
N ASP A 25 1.36 -5.01 7.15
CA ASP A 25 1.51 -3.68 6.57
C ASP A 25 2.97 -3.37 6.20
N THR A 26 3.16 -2.68 5.08
CA THR A 26 4.47 -2.25 4.60
C THR A 26 4.37 -0.93 3.83
N ALA A 27 5.46 -0.46 3.23
CA ALA A 27 5.45 0.71 2.35
C ALA A 27 6.59 0.64 1.33
N VAL A 28 6.43 1.32 0.19
CA VAL A 28 7.41 1.28 -0.91
C VAL A 28 8.81 1.74 -0.51
N PHE A 29 8.90 2.62 0.50
CA PHE A 29 10.17 3.21 0.95
C PHE A 29 10.86 2.41 2.05
N TYR A 30 10.17 1.49 2.72
CA TYR A 30 10.72 0.82 3.89
C TYR A 30 11.92 -0.06 3.49
N GLY A 31 13.11 0.35 3.95
CA GLY A 31 14.38 -0.25 3.55
C GLY A 31 14.62 -0.21 2.04
N ASP A 32 14.23 0.87 1.36
CA ASP A 32 14.33 1.01 -0.11
C ASP A 32 13.65 -0.17 -0.85
N GLY A 33 12.43 -0.48 -0.41
CA GLY A 33 11.60 -1.57 -0.90
C GLY A 33 12.03 -2.97 -0.45
N ALA A 34 13.03 -3.08 0.43
CA ALA A 34 13.44 -4.38 0.97
C ALA A 34 12.38 -4.97 1.90
N ALA A 35 11.63 -4.14 2.64
CA ALA A 35 10.55 -4.63 3.49
C ALA A 35 9.46 -5.36 2.68
N GLU A 36 9.05 -4.82 1.52
CA GLU A 36 8.11 -5.49 0.60
C GLU A 36 8.65 -6.83 0.10
N ARG A 37 9.95 -6.88 -0.25
CA ARG A 37 10.60 -8.12 -0.70
C ARG A 37 10.65 -9.19 0.40
N VAL A 38 10.96 -8.80 1.63
CA VAL A 38 10.98 -9.70 2.78
C VAL A 38 9.57 -10.16 3.13
N LEU A 39 8.59 -9.25 3.13
CA LEU A 39 7.18 -9.58 3.35
C LEU A 39 6.69 -10.62 2.33
N GLY A 40 6.94 -10.42 1.04
CA GLY A 40 6.57 -11.40 0.00
C GLY A 40 7.14 -12.79 0.24
N ARG A 41 8.42 -12.88 0.65
CA ARG A 41 9.05 -14.16 1.03
C ARG A 41 8.46 -14.75 2.32
N ALA A 42 8.15 -13.92 3.30
CA ALA A 42 7.54 -14.36 4.55
C ALA A 42 6.15 -14.96 4.33
N LEU A 43 5.30 -14.34 3.49
CA LEU A 43 3.98 -14.85 3.15
C LEU A 43 4.06 -16.25 2.53
N LYS A 44 4.99 -16.45 1.58
CA LYS A 44 5.26 -17.78 1.00
C LYS A 44 5.77 -18.79 2.04
N ALA A 45 6.60 -18.34 2.98
CA ALA A 45 7.14 -19.20 4.02
C ALA A 45 6.10 -19.59 5.07
N ILE A 46 5.06 -18.78 5.29
CA ILE A 46 3.88 -19.11 6.11
C ILE A 46 3.05 -20.19 5.40
N GLY A 47 2.88 -20.09 4.08
CA GLY A 47 2.24 -21.13 3.26
C GLY A 47 0.72 -21.23 3.44
N ALA A 48 0.07 -20.16 3.91
CA ALA A 48 -1.39 -20.02 3.85
C ALA A 48 -1.82 -19.50 2.48
N GLU A 49 -3.11 -19.61 2.17
CA GLU A 49 -3.66 -19.14 0.90
C GLU A 49 -3.67 -17.60 0.87
N ARG A 50 -3.61 -17.01 -0.34
CA ARG A 50 -3.53 -15.54 -0.46
C ARG A 50 -4.75 -14.86 0.14
N GLU A 51 -5.91 -15.48 0.03
CA GLU A 51 -7.21 -15.01 0.51
C GLU A 51 -7.30 -14.94 2.04
N ASP A 52 -6.40 -15.63 2.75
CA ASP A 52 -6.37 -15.62 4.21
C ASP A 52 -5.69 -14.35 4.78
N PHE A 53 -4.90 -13.65 3.96
CA PHE A 53 -4.14 -12.46 4.37
C PHE A 53 -4.82 -11.15 4.01
N VAL A 54 -4.60 -10.13 4.85
CA VAL A 54 -4.86 -8.72 4.55
C VAL A 54 -3.52 -8.01 4.42
N ILE A 55 -3.12 -7.69 3.20
CA ILE A 55 -1.84 -7.05 2.90
C ILE A 55 -2.06 -5.58 2.56
N THR A 56 -1.34 -4.69 3.23
CA THR A 56 -1.40 -3.26 2.95
C THR A 56 -0.03 -2.73 2.55
N THR A 57 0.00 -1.83 1.57
CA THR A 57 1.21 -1.06 1.24
C THR A 57 0.87 0.42 1.10
N LYS A 58 1.89 1.28 1.24
CA LYS A 58 1.73 2.73 1.13
C LYS A 58 2.59 3.32 0.05
N LEU A 59 1.99 4.22 -0.72
CA LEU A 59 2.63 4.96 -1.80
C LEU A 59 2.80 6.43 -1.38
N TYR A 60 4.00 6.97 -1.56
CA TYR A 60 4.26 8.41 -1.55
C TYR A 60 5.66 8.71 -2.05
N ARG A 61 6.71 8.18 -1.40
CA ARG A 61 8.10 8.32 -1.82
C ARG A 61 8.68 6.95 -2.07
N SER A 62 9.22 6.68 -3.26
CA SER A 62 9.85 5.41 -3.62
C SER A 62 11.32 5.54 -4.01
N GLY A 63 11.91 6.73 -3.86
CA GLY A 63 13.27 7.01 -4.29
C GLY A 63 13.68 8.48 -4.18
N THR A 64 14.74 8.83 -4.90
CA THR A 64 15.37 10.17 -4.90
C THR A 64 15.13 10.95 -6.18
N GLY A 65 14.57 10.33 -7.22
CA GLY A 65 14.22 10.97 -8.47
C GLY A 65 13.08 11.97 -8.32
N ILE A 66 13.00 12.92 -9.25
CA ILE A 66 11.98 13.99 -9.23
C ILE A 66 10.54 13.46 -9.29
N ASN A 67 10.34 12.28 -9.89
CA ASN A 67 9.04 11.62 -10.00
C ASN A 67 8.86 10.46 -9.01
N ASP A 68 9.81 10.26 -8.09
CA ASP A 68 9.77 9.18 -7.09
C ASP A 68 9.08 9.63 -5.79
N CYS A 69 8.28 10.69 -5.86
CA CYS A 69 7.56 11.27 -4.74
C CYS A 69 6.17 11.76 -5.18
N ALA A 70 5.28 12.02 -4.21
CA ALA A 70 3.95 12.61 -4.37
C ALA A 70 2.84 11.60 -4.69
N LEU A 71 1.59 12.06 -4.82
CA LEU A 71 0.40 11.25 -5.07
C LEU A 71 -0.19 11.46 -6.47
N SER A 72 0.67 11.83 -7.42
CA SER A 72 0.30 11.93 -8.84
C SER A 72 -0.16 10.58 -9.39
N ARG A 73 -1.03 10.60 -10.39
CA ARG A 73 -1.53 9.40 -11.07
C ARG A 73 -0.38 8.52 -11.59
N LYS A 74 0.65 9.15 -12.16
CA LYS A 74 1.86 8.44 -12.62
C LYS A 74 2.53 7.69 -11.47
N HIS A 75 2.81 8.38 -10.36
CA HIS A 75 3.51 7.80 -9.23
C HIS A 75 2.71 6.69 -8.56
N LEU A 76 1.39 6.88 -8.38
CA LEU A 76 0.52 5.87 -7.78
C LEU A 76 0.45 4.59 -8.62
N ILE A 77 0.22 4.72 -9.93
CA ILE A 77 0.10 3.56 -10.83
C ILE A 77 1.43 2.82 -10.99
N GLU A 78 2.54 3.54 -11.20
CA GLU A 78 3.87 2.91 -11.28
C GLU A 78 4.28 2.33 -9.93
N GLY A 79 3.97 3.03 -8.84
CA GLY A 79 4.24 2.65 -7.47
C GLY A 79 3.59 1.32 -7.10
N VAL A 80 2.27 1.18 -7.26
CA VAL A 80 1.56 -0.05 -6.91
C VAL A 80 2.06 -1.24 -7.73
N LYS A 81 2.28 -1.07 -9.03
CA LYS A 81 2.81 -2.13 -9.90
C LYS A 81 4.21 -2.58 -9.47
N ASN A 82 5.05 -1.64 -9.04
CA ASN A 82 6.39 -1.96 -8.55
C ASN A 82 6.35 -2.60 -7.16
N SER A 83 5.42 -2.20 -6.29
CA SER A 83 5.17 -2.84 -5.00
C SER A 83 4.72 -4.28 -5.15
N LEU A 84 3.73 -4.54 -6.00
CA LEU A 84 3.23 -5.87 -6.31
C LEU A 84 4.34 -6.80 -6.81
N LYS A 85 5.21 -6.31 -7.71
CA LYS A 85 6.41 -7.05 -8.14
C LYS A 85 7.38 -7.36 -7.01
N ARG A 86 7.56 -6.44 -6.05
CA ARG A 86 8.47 -6.67 -4.90
C ARG A 86 7.85 -7.64 -3.90
N LEU A 87 6.55 -7.55 -3.67
CA LEU A 87 5.77 -8.45 -2.82
C LEU A 87 5.58 -9.83 -3.45
N ASP A 88 5.73 -9.93 -4.78
CA ASP A 88 5.37 -11.10 -5.57
C ASP A 88 3.90 -11.51 -5.38
N LEU A 89 3.02 -10.51 -5.52
CA LEU A 89 1.56 -10.62 -5.39
C LEU A 89 0.89 -9.99 -6.62
N ASP A 90 -0.30 -10.47 -6.95
CA ASP A 90 -1.14 -9.87 -8.00
C ASP A 90 -1.94 -8.66 -7.49
N TYR A 91 -2.28 -8.64 -6.20
CA TYR A 91 -3.01 -7.56 -5.55
C TYR A 91 -2.59 -7.37 -4.08
N VAL A 92 -2.83 -6.17 -3.56
CA VAL A 92 -2.88 -5.87 -2.11
C VAL A 92 -4.32 -5.61 -1.67
N ASP A 93 -4.62 -5.78 -0.40
CA ASP A 93 -5.98 -5.54 0.10
C ASP A 93 -6.26 -4.05 0.21
N VAL A 94 -5.29 -3.26 0.70
CA VAL A 94 -5.43 -1.81 0.81
C VAL A 94 -4.16 -1.09 0.34
N VAL A 95 -4.33 -0.12 -0.56
CA VAL A 95 -3.29 0.86 -0.89
C VAL A 95 -3.52 2.14 -0.08
N TYR A 96 -2.51 2.53 0.68
CA TYR A 96 -2.52 3.78 1.43
C TYR A 96 -1.81 4.90 0.69
N CYS A 97 -2.39 6.10 0.72
CA CYS A 97 -1.62 7.32 0.55
C CYS A 97 -0.80 7.55 1.83
N HIS A 98 0.52 7.33 1.78
CA HIS A 98 1.37 7.33 2.99
C HIS A 98 1.40 8.67 3.73
N ARG A 99 1.08 9.77 3.06
CA ARG A 99 0.94 11.11 3.64
C ARG A 99 0.18 12.02 2.67
N PRO A 100 -0.32 13.18 3.11
CA PRO A 100 -0.89 14.17 2.21
C PRO A 100 0.12 14.66 1.18
N ASP A 101 -0.41 15.03 0.01
CA ASP A 101 0.35 15.69 -1.03
C ASP A 101 -0.26 17.07 -1.32
N THR A 102 0.58 18.09 -1.31
CA THR A 102 0.19 19.47 -1.60
C THR A 102 0.45 19.87 -3.05
N GLN A 103 1.12 19.02 -3.83
CA GLN A 103 1.49 19.26 -5.22
C GLN A 103 0.53 18.60 -6.21
N THR A 104 -0.11 17.49 -5.83
CA THR A 104 -1.17 16.84 -6.62
C THR A 104 -2.54 17.23 -6.11
N THR A 105 -3.48 17.45 -7.01
CA THR A 105 -4.86 17.74 -6.63
C THR A 105 -5.57 16.48 -6.15
N ILE A 106 -6.51 16.65 -5.21
CA ILE A 106 -7.25 15.53 -4.63
C ILE A 106 -8.05 14.75 -5.69
N ASP A 107 -8.54 15.43 -6.73
CA ASP A 107 -9.28 14.79 -7.82
C ASP A 107 -8.41 13.84 -8.63
N GLU A 108 -7.15 14.20 -8.92
CA GLU A 108 -6.21 13.33 -9.61
C GLU A 108 -5.89 12.10 -8.75
N THR A 109 -5.58 12.32 -7.48
CA THR A 109 -5.28 11.24 -6.52
C THR A 109 -6.45 10.27 -6.38
N CYS A 110 -7.68 10.77 -6.16
CA CYS A 110 -8.88 9.93 -6.05
C CYS A 110 -9.15 9.13 -7.33
N ARG A 111 -9.07 9.75 -8.52
CA ARG A 111 -9.25 9.03 -9.80
C ARG A 111 -8.14 8.02 -10.09
N ALA A 112 -6.94 8.23 -9.56
CA ALA A 112 -5.84 7.26 -9.67
C ALA A 112 -6.08 6.04 -8.78
N LEU A 113 -6.51 6.25 -7.54
CA LEU A 113 -6.81 5.17 -6.59
C LEU A 113 -8.03 4.36 -7.01
N ASP A 114 -9.07 5.02 -7.53
CA ASP A 114 -10.22 4.39 -8.13
C ASP A 114 -9.81 3.47 -9.29
N TRP A 115 -8.99 3.96 -10.23
CA TRP A 115 -8.46 3.15 -11.32
C TRP A 115 -7.60 1.97 -10.84
N ILE A 116 -6.81 2.14 -9.77
CA ILE A 116 -6.02 1.05 -9.17
C ILE A 116 -6.93 -0.08 -8.67
N ILE A 117 -8.10 0.26 -8.12
CA ILE A 117 -9.10 -0.72 -7.67
C ILE A 117 -9.78 -1.39 -8.86
N GLU A 118 -10.24 -0.61 -9.83
CA GLU A 118 -10.92 -1.14 -11.04
C GLU A 118 -10.05 -2.11 -11.86
N GLU A 119 -8.73 -1.88 -11.87
CA GLU A 119 -7.77 -2.78 -12.55
C GLU A 119 -7.36 -3.99 -11.70
N GLY A 120 -7.87 -4.09 -10.47
CA GLY A 120 -7.63 -5.23 -9.57
C GLY A 120 -6.26 -5.23 -8.89
N TYR A 121 -5.54 -4.10 -8.87
CA TYR A 121 -4.25 -4.01 -8.15
C TYR A 121 -4.44 -3.86 -6.63
N ALA A 122 -5.60 -3.35 -6.21
CA ALA A 122 -6.01 -3.28 -4.82
C ALA A 122 -7.52 -3.53 -4.67
N PHE A 123 -7.99 -3.99 -3.52
CA PHE A 123 -9.43 -4.02 -3.23
C PHE A 123 -9.95 -2.68 -2.70
N TYR A 124 -9.13 -1.98 -1.92
CA TYR A 124 -9.49 -0.72 -1.29
C TYR A 124 -8.33 0.27 -1.30
N TRP A 125 -8.64 1.52 -0.96
CA TRP A 125 -7.63 2.51 -0.64
C TRP A 125 -7.94 3.22 0.67
N ALA A 126 -6.91 3.83 1.26
CA ALA A 126 -6.99 4.51 2.54
C ALA A 126 -5.99 5.68 2.63
N THR A 127 -6.16 6.52 3.64
CA THR A 127 -5.28 7.65 3.92
C THR A 127 -4.35 7.34 5.09
N SER A 128 -3.26 8.09 5.22
CA SER A 128 -2.39 8.05 6.40
C SER A 128 -1.81 9.43 6.63
N GLU A 129 -1.82 9.90 7.88
CA GLU A 129 -1.42 11.27 8.25
C GLU A 129 -2.29 12.40 7.63
N TRP A 130 -3.47 12.09 7.09
CA TRP A 130 -4.36 13.12 6.51
C TRP A 130 -5.14 13.84 7.60
N THR A 131 -5.38 15.15 7.41
CA THR A 131 -6.26 15.88 8.32
C THR A 131 -7.72 15.48 8.08
N PRO A 132 -8.61 15.63 9.09
CA PRO A 132 -10.04 15.38 8.90
C PRO A 132 -10.64 16.14 7.71
N ASP A 133 -10.20 17.38 7.48
CA ASP A 133 -10.66 18.19 6.34
C ASP A 133 -10.20 17.61 4.99
N GLN A 134 -8.98 17.09 4.91
CA GLN A 134 -8.48 16.44 3.70
C GLN A 134 -9.25 15.15 3.40
N ILE A 135 -9.50 14.34 4.42
CA ILE A 135 -10.31 13.11 4.30
C ILE A 135 -11.74 13.45 3.88
N ALA A 136 -12.37 14.45 4.50
CA ALA A 136 -13.72 14.88 4.16
C ALA A 136 -13.82 15.34 2.69
N ARG A 137 -12.81 16.08 2.20
CA ARG A 137 -12.75 16.52 0.79
C ARG A 137 -12.58 15.35 -0.18
N ALA A 138 -11.77 14.34 0.17
CA ALA A 138 -11.64 13.13 -0.65
C ALA A 138 -12.96 12.37 -0.70
N MET A 139 -13.60 12.16 0.46
CA MET A 139 -14.89 11.49 0.57
C MET A 139 -15.97 12.21 -0.25
N GLU A 140 -16.07 13.53 -0.13
CA GLU A 140 -17.04 14.35 -0.89
C GLU A 140 -16.79 14.27 -2.40
N PHE A 141 -15.52 14.35 -2.83
CA PHE A 141 -15.17 14.25 -4.23
C PHE A 141 -15.51 12.86 -4.80
N CYS A 142 -15.12 11.79 -4.11
CA CYS A 142 -15.42 10.42 -4.53
C CYS A 142 -16.93 10.17 -4.59
N GLU A 143 -17.70 10.62 -3.59
CA GLU A 143 -19.17 10.48 -3.61
C GLU A 143 -19.79 11.20 -4.81
N LYS A 144 -19.36 12.43 -5.09
CA LYS A 144 -19.89 13.23 -6.20
C LYS A 144 -19.59 12.62 -7.57
N GLU A 145 -18.42 12.00 -7.72
CA GLU A 145 -17.92 11.47 -8.99
C GLU A 145 -18.14 9.96 -9.13
N ASP A 146 -18.85 9.33 -8.20
CA ASP A 146 -19.12 7.89 -8.14
C ASP A 146 -17.83 7.03 -8.16
N LEU A 147 -16.86 7.42 -7.35
CA LEU A 147 -15.57 6.74 -7.19
C LEU A 147 -15.49 5.98 -5.86
N HIS A 148 -14.58 5.01 -5.79
CA HIS A 148 -14.26 4.33 -4.54
C HIS A 148 -13.76 5.32 -3.47
N LYS A 149 -14.32 5.25 -2.27
CA LYS A 149 -13.99 6.11 -1.12
C LYS A 149 -12.87 5.50 -0.27
N PRO A 150 -12.05 6.32 0.44
CA PRO A 150 -11.10 5.80 1.39
C PRO A 150 -11.83 5.10 2.54
N ILE A 151 -11.37 3.92 2.93
CA ILE A 151 -12.06 3.08 3.93
C ILE A 151 -11.51 3.22 5.36
N ALA A 152 -10.30 3.77 5.49
CA ALA A 152 -9.58 3.90 6.75
C ALA A 152 -8.60 5.08 6.69
N ASP A 153 -8.10 5.44 7.86
CA ASP A 153 -6.95 6.32 8.05
C ASP A 153 -5.97 5.65 9.02
N GLN A 154 -4.67 5.80 8.79
CA GLN A 154 -3.59 5.26 9.64
C GLN A 154 -2.68 6.36 10.19
#